data_AF-A0A519KSY8-F1
#
_entry.id   AF-A0A519KSY8-F1
#
_cell.length_a   1.000
_cell.length_b   1.000
_cell.length_c   1.000
_cell.angle_alpha   90.00
_cell.angle_beta   90.00
_cell.angle_gamma   90.00
#
_symmetry.space_group_name_H-M   'P 1'
#
loop_
_entity.id
_entity.type
_entity.pdbx_description
1 polymer ?
#
loop_
_entity_poly.entity_id
_entity_poly.type
_entity_poly.pdbx_seq_one_letter_code
_entity_poly.pdbx_strand_id
1 'polypeptide(L)' 'MIRAVTLALLAAATLSACASQPYEPLPVSPYQWQQRQERIQRAETERLQRCEAMDKQSERYARECPRAGGPQ' A
#
# COMPACT_ATOMS: atom_id res chain seq x y z
N MET A 1 -15.25 -10.76 -30.53
CA MET A 1 -16.01 -10.63 -29.27
C MET A 1 -15.12 -10.79 -28.03
N ILE A 2 -14.27 -11.83 -27.94
CA ILE A 2 -13.38 -12.07 -26.77
C ILE A 2 -12.44 -10.89 -26.45
N ARG A 3 -11.88 -10.23 -27.48
CA ARG A 3 -10.96 -9.08 -27.31
C ARG A 3 -11.59 -7.86 -26.63
N ALA A 4 -12.88 -7.61 -26.83
CA ALA A 4 -13.58 -6.49 -26.21
C ALA A 4 -13.82 -6.74 -24.72
N VAL A 5 -14.10 -8.00 -24.35
CA VAL A 5 -14.30 -8.42 -22.96
C VAL A 5 -13.00 -8.31 -22.16
N THR A 6 -11.87 -8.72 -22.75
CA THR A 6 -10.56 -8.58 -22.10
C THR A 6 -10.18 -7.12 -21.86
N LEU A 7 -10.45 -6.23 -22.82
CA LEU A 7 -10.18 -4.79 -22.67
C LEU A 7 -11.06 -4.14 -21.59
N ALA A 8 -12.33 -4.52 -21.49
CA ALA A 8 -13.23 -4.02 -20.46
C ALA A 8 -12.81 -4.47 -19.04
N LEU A 9 -12.34 -5.71 -18.88
CA LEU A 9 -11.84 -6.23 -17.61
C LEU A 9 -10.56 -5.51 -17.15
N LEU A 10 -9.62 -5.25 -18.08
CA LEU A 10 -8.41 -4.49 -17.80
C LEU A 10 -8.72 -3.05 -17.39
N ALA A 11 -9.67 -2.39 -18.05
CA ALA A 11 -10.09 -1.03 -17.71
C ALA A 11 -10.80 -0.96 -16.34
N ALA A 12 -11.64 -1.94 -16.00
CA ALA A 12 -12.29 -1.99 -14.70
C ALA A 12 -11.29 -2.21 -13.55
N ALA A 13 -10.26 -3.05 -13.76
CA ALA A 13 -9.22 -3.31 -12.77
C ALA A 13 -8.40 -2.05 -12.45
N THR A 14 -8.01 -1.27 -13.47
CA THR A 14 -7.23 -0.04 -13.28
C THR A 14 -8.05 1.08 -12.63
N LEU A 15 -9.34 1.19 -12.93
CA LEU A 15 -10.23 2.17 -12.29
C LEU A 15 -10.50 1.85 -10.81
N SER A 16 -10.58 0.57 -10.44
CA SER A 16 -10.76 0.15 -9.04
C SER A 16 -9.56 0.46 -8.14
N ALA A 17 -8.35 0.49 -8.72
CA ALA A 17 -7.13 0.84 -7.99
C ALA A 17 -7.11 2.33 -7.58
N CYS A 18 -7.68 3.23 -8.39
CA CYS A 18 -7.76 4.65 -8.06
C CYS A 18 -8.96 5.01 -7.17
N ALA A 19 -10.02 4.20 -7.18
CA ALA A 19 -11.27 4.50 -6.48
C ALA A 19 -11.36 3.88 -5.06
N SER A 20 -10.42 3.02 -4.67
CA SER A 20 -10.49 2.25 -3.42
C SER A 20 -9.81 2.91 -2.21
N GLN A 21 -9.15 4.06 -2.39
CA GLN A 21 -8.60 4.79 -1.25
C GLN A 21 -9.69 5.71 -0.67
N PRO A 22 -10.13 5.50 0.59
CA PRO A 22 -11.02 6.44 1.24
C PRO A 22 -10.38 7.83 1.21
N TYR A 23 -11.15 8.84 0.82
CA TYR A 23 -10.68 10.23 0.87
C TYR A 23 -10.40 10.60 2.33
N GLU A 24 -9.12 10.60 2.71
CA GLU A 24 -8.67 11.08 4.01
C GLU A 24 -8.41 12.60 3.86
N PRO A 25 -9.18 13.47 4.53
CA PRO A 25 -8.99 14.91 4.41
C PRO A 25 -7.57 15.28 4.82
N LEU A 26 -6.94 16.20 4.07
CA LEU A 26 -5.61 16.65 4.41
C LEU A 26 -5.64 17.41 5.75
N PRO A 27 -4.63 17.20 6.62
CA PRO A 27 -4.55 17.93 7.87
C PRO A 27 -4.40 19.43 7.61
N VAL A 28 -5.20 20.22 8.35
CA VAL A 28 -5.33 21.68 8.17
C VAL A 28 -4.42 22.48 9.10
N SER A 29 -3.69 21.81 9.99
CA SER A 29 -2.72 22.44 10.89
C SER A 29 -1.39 21.68 10.95
N PRO A 30 -0.27 22.36 11.28
CA PRO A 30 1.03 21.72 11.44
C PRO A 30 1.03 20.58 12.48
N TYR A 31 0.28 20.75 13.58
CA TYR A 31 0.15 19.71 14.61
C TYR A 31 -0.52 18.45 14.07
N GLN A 32 -1.61 18.61 13.29
CA GLN A 32 -2.28 17.47 12.66
C GLN A 32 -1.37 16.78 11.62
N TRP A 33 -0.52 17.54 10.93
CA TRP A 33 0.51 16.98 10.06
C TRP A 33 1.52 16.14 10.82
N GLN A 34 2.05 16.65 11.94
CA GLN A 34 2.99 15.92 12.79
C GLN A 34 2.37 14.61 13.31
N GLN A 35 1.15 14.68 13.83
CA GLN A 35 0.43 13.50 14.32
C GLN A 35 0.21 12.45 13.22
N ARG A 36 -0.07 12.88 11.99
CA ARG A 36 -0.16 11.97 10.83
C ARG A 36 1.18 11.31 10.52
N GLN A 37 2.27 12.07 10.50
CA GLN A 37 3.61 11.53 10.27
C GLN A 37 4.01 10.52 11.34
N GLU A 38 3.75 10.81 12.62
CA GLU A 38 4.02 9.88 13.71
C GLU A 38 3.25 8.57 13.60
N ARG A 39 1.98 8.61 13.13
CA ARG A 39 1.20 7.39 12.88
C ARG A 39 1.81 6.56 11.75
N ILE A 40 2.19 7.21 10.66
CA ILE A 40 2.84 6.54 9.52
C ILE A 40 4.17 5.91 9.98
N GLN A 41 4.99 6.65 10.71
CA GLN A 41 6.28 6.18 11.21
C GLN A 41 6.14 4.98 12.14
N ARG A 42 5.14 5.00 13.03
CA ARG A 42 4.81 3.86 13.91
C ARG A 42 4.43 2.62 13.11
N ALA A 43 3.50 2.75 12.16
CA ALA A 43 3.07 1.64 11.31
C ALA A 43 4.21 1.05 10.47
N GLU A 44 5.09 1.92 9.94
CA GLU A 44 6.28 1.49 9.19
C GLU A 44 7.28 0.75 10.09
N THR A 45 7.49 1.24 11.31
CA THR A 45 8.41 0.62 12.27
C THR A 45 7.88 -0.75 12.71
N GLU A 46 6.57 -0.87 12.99
CA GLU A 46 5.93 -2.15 13.30
C GLU A 46 6.06 -3.15 12.14
N ARG A 47 5.94 -2.69 10.88
CA ARG A 47 6.17 -3.54 9.70
C ARG A 47 7.61 -4.03 9.67
N LEU A 48 8.57 -3.13 9.85
CA LEU A 48 10.00 -3.46 9.80
C LEU A 48 10.38 -4.44 10.89
N GLN A 49 9.91 -4.24 12.13
CA GLN A 49 10.14 -5.18 13.24
C GLN A 49 9.59 -6.57 12.94
N ARG A 50 8.39 -6.65 12.37
CA ARG A 50 7.78 -7.93 11.98
C ARG A 50 8.61 -8.65 10.92
N CYS A 51 9.15 -7.91 9.96
CA CYS A 51 9.99 -8.43 8.89
C CYS A 51 11.41 -8.78 9.34
N GLU A 52 11.95 -8.06 10.31
CA GLU A 52 13.26 -8.34 10.91
C GLU A 52 13.25 -9.69 11.64
N ALA A 53 12.14 -10.01 12.32
CA ALA A 53 11.95 -11.28 13.00
C ALA A 53 11.68 -12.47 12.04
N MET A 54 11.50 -12.23 10.74
CA MET A 54 11.20 -13.26 9.75
C MET A 54 12.46 -13.76 9.05
N ASP A 55 12.43 -15.03 8.60
CA ASP A 55 13.49 -15.57 7.76
C ASP A 55 13.45 -14.94 6.36
N LYS A 56 14.54 -14.25 6.01
CA LYS A 56 14.72 -13.52 4.74
C LYS A 56 14.70 -14.42 3.51
N GLN A 57 14.98 -15.72 3.66
CA GLN A 57 14.95 -16.70 2.56
C GLN A 57 13.57 -17.35 2.39
N SER A 58 12.64 -17.09 3.30
CA SER A 58 11.30 -17.67 3.22
C SER A 58 10.46 -17.01 2.13
N GLU A 59 9.65 -17.80 1.42
CA GLU A 59 8.64 -17.25 0.50
C GLU A 59 7.68 -16.28 1.19
N ARG A 60 7.45 -16.49 2.49
CA ARG A 60 6.61 -15.63 3.31
C ARG A 60 7.20 -14.22 3.43
N TYR A 61 8.51 -14.09 3.64
CA TYR A 61 9.21 -12.81 3.64
C TYR A 61 9.08 -12.13 2.27
N ALA A 62 9.27 -12.87 1.18
CA ALA A 62 9.14 -12.34 -0.18
C ALA A 62 7.72 -11.83 -0.50
N ARG A 63 6.69 -12.36 0.14
CA ARG A 63 5.28 -11.92 -0.01
C ARG A 63 4.91 -10.76 0.91
N GLU A 64 5.35 -10.78 2.17
CA GLU A 64 4.82 -9.89 3.22
C GLU A 64 5.71 -8.66 3.50
N CYS A 65 7.01 -8.75 3.23
CA CYS A 65 7.99 -7.70 3.56
C CYS A 65 8.36 -6.68 2.47
N PRO A 66 8.04 -6.87 1.17
CA PRO A 66 8.18 -5.80 0.19
C PRO A 66 7.28 -4.61 0.56
N ARG A 67 7.79 -3.39 0.42
CA ARG A 67 6.98 -2.19 0.61
C ARG A 67 5.94 -2.12 -0.52
N ALA A 68 4.65 -2.15 -0.18
CA ALA A 68 3.59 -1.84 -1.14
C ALA A 68 3.81 -0.41 -1.68
N GLY A 69 4.19 -0.30 -2.95
CA GLY A 69 4.55 0.97 -3.62
C GLY A 69 6.05 1.21 -3.87
N GLY A 70 6.94 0.24 -3.60
CA GLY A 70 8.31 0.25 -4.12
C GLY A 70 8.35 -0.09 -5.61
N PRO A 71 9.37 0.39 -6.38
CA PRO A 71 9.42 0.20 -7.82
C PRO A 71 9.42 -1.29 -8.17
N GLN A 72 8.49 -1.64 -9.05
CA GLN A 72 8.31 -2.94 -9.69
C GLN A 72 8.75 -2.82 -11.14
#